data_AF-A0A7K2NYV1-F1
#
_entry.id   AF-A0A7K2NYV1-F1
#
_cell.length_a   1.000
_cell.length_b   1.000
_cell.length_c   1.000
_cell.angle_alpha   90.00
_cell.angle_beta   90.00
_cell.angle_gamma   90.00
#
_symmetry.space_group_name_H-M   'P 1'
#
loop_
_entity.id
_entity.type
_entity.pdbx_description
1 polymer ?
#
loop_
_entity_poly.entity_id
_entity_poly.type
_entity_poly.pdbx_seq_one_letter_code
_entity_poly.pdbx_strand_id
1 'polypeptide(L)'
;VAALVGFGLGMAGAVFQSLTRNPLGSPDIIGFGNGASAGALVAIIVLDAGAAQTAVGAVCGGVATAVAVYLLAWKRGVHGYRLVLVGIGASSVLGAATSFLYLRADIGKAAQAAAWTIGSLNARDWNDVRVAALGLAALAPVVLAYGRRLTLL
;
A
#
# COMPACT_ATOMS: atom_id res chain seq x y z
N VAL A 1 15.17 -2.61 -10.62
CA VAL A 1 13.96 -2.53 -9.76
C VAL A 1 13.93 -1.27 -8.91
N ALA A 2 14.99 -0.94 -8.17
CA ALA A 2 15.05 0.23 -7.27
C ALA A 2 14.52 1.53 -7.89
N ALA A 3 15.00 1.92 -9.07
CA ALA A 3 14.57 3.15 -9.74
C ALA A 3 13.06 3.18 -10.07
N LEU A 4 12.48 2.04 -10.49
CA LEU A 4 11.06 1.93 -10.79
C LEU A 4 10.21 2.04 -9.51
N VAL A 5 10.58 1.32 -8.47
CA VAL A 5 9.88 1.39 -7.17
C VAL A 5 9.97 2.80 -6.60
N GLY A 6 11.15 3.43 -6.63
CA GLY A 6 11.34 4.82 -6.20
C GLY A 6 10.50 5.81 -6.99
N PHE A 7 10.41 5.66 -8.31
CA PHE A 7 9.54 6.48 -9.15
C PHE A 7 8.06 6.31 -8.78
N GLY A 8 7.60 5.07 -8.56
CA GLY A 8 6.23 4.78 -8.11
C GLY A 8 5.90 5.41 -6.75
N LEU A 9 6.79 5.26 -5.77
CA LEU A 9 6.64 5.88 -4.45
C LEU A 9 6.63 7.41 -4.53
N GLY A 10 7.50 8.00 -5.35
CA GLY A 10 7.53 9.44 -5.60
C GLY A 10 6.22 9.96 -6.20
N MET A 11 5.67 9.27 -7.21
CA MET A 11 4.37 9.62 -7.79
C MET A 11 3.23 9.51 -6.76
N ALA A 12 3.18 8.43 -5.99
CA ALA A 12 2.16 8.24 -4.96
C ALA A 12 2.22 9.34 -3.89
N GLY A 13 3.44 9.69 -3.44
CA GLY A 13 3.67 10.82 -2.53
C GLY A 13 3.19 12.15 -3.11
N ALA A 14 3.57 12.47 -4.34
CA ALA A 14 3.16 13.71 -5.00
C ALA A 14 1.63 13.83 -5.14
N VAL A 15 0.96 12.76 -5.60
CA VAL A 15 -0.51 12.73 -5.70
C VAL A 15 -1.15 12.96 -4.34
N PHE A 16 -0.61 12.33 -3.30
CA PHE A 16 -1.17 12.42 -1.95
C PHE A 16 -0.97 13.81 -1.32
N GLN A 17 0.21 14.40 -1.50
CA GLN A 17 0.51 15.76 -1.06
C GLN A 17 -0.40 16.79 -1.77
N SER A 18 -0.65 16.63 -3.08
CA SER A 18 -1.61 17.48 -3.81
C SER A 18 -3.04 17.30 -3.30
N LEU A 19 -3.50 16.06 -3.09
CA LEU A 19 -4.87 15.79 -2.63
C LEU A 19 -5.13 16.34 -1.22
N THR A 20 -4.15 16.22 -0.33
CA THR A 20 -4.24 16.71 1.06
C THR A 20 -3.90 18.18 1.21
N ARG A 21 -3.33 18.81 0.18
CA ARG A 21 -2.69 20.13 0.24
C ARG A 21 -1.73 20.26 1.43
N ASN A 22 -1.03 19.17 1.73
CA ASN A 22 -0.11 19.10 2.86
C ASN A 22 1.20 18.45 2.42
N PRO A 23 2.34 19.19 2.44
CA PRO A 23 3.63 18.64 2.04
C PRO A 23 4.12 17.53 3.00
N LEU A 24 3.56 17.43 4.20
CA LEU A 24 3.82 16.34 5.16
C LEU A 24 2.88 15.13 4.96
N GLY A 25 1.91 15.23 4.04
CA GLY A 25 1.02 14.13 3.73
C GLY A 25 1.79 13.01 3.03
N SER A 26 1.80 11.82 3.62
CA SER A 26 2.31 10.60 2.98
C SER A 26 1.21 9.53 2.87
N PRO A 27 1.21 8.71 1.81
CA PRO A 27 0.21 7.67 1.61
C PRO A 27 0.22 6.61 2.74
N ASP A 28 1.33 6.45 3.46
CA ASP A 28 1.43 5.59 4.63
C ASP A 28 0.53 6.03 5.79
N ILE A 29 0.26 7.33 5.94
CA ILE A 29 -0.59 7.86 7.02
C ILE A 29 -2.04 7.37 6.89
N ILE A 30 -2.48 7.01 5.68
CA ILE A 30 -3.83 6.49 5.44
C ILE A 30 -3.94 4.98 5.73
N GLY A 31 -2.83 4.26 5.72
CA GLY A 31 -2.82 2.83 6.00
C GLY A 31 -2.88 1.93 4.78
N PHE A 32 -2.65 2.44 3.56
CA PHE A 32 -2.53 1.59 2.37
C PHE A 32 -1.37 0.59 2.51
N GLY A 33 -0.23 1.04 3.08
CA GLY A 33 0.90 0.19 3.42
C GLY A 33 0.51 -0.89 4.44
N ASN A 34 -0.16 -0.50 5.53
CA ASN A 34 -0.65 -1.45 6.54
C ASN A 34 -1.65 -2.47 5.96
N GLY A 35 -2.51 -2.03 5.03
CA GLY A 35 -3.44 -2.90 4.31
C GLY A 35 -2.73 -3.91 3.43
N ALA A 36 -1.70 -3.47 2.70
CA ALA A 36 -0.89 -4.35 1.87
C ALA A 36 -0.10 -5.35 2.72
N SER A 37 0.49 -4.92 3.83
CA SER A 37 1.17 -5.79 4.79
C SER A 37 0.20 -6.81 5.38
N ALA A 38 -0.99 -6.39 5.82
CA ALA A 38 -2.01 -7.31 6.35
C ALA A 38 -2.43 -8.36 5.31
N GLY A 39 -2.67 -7.95 4.06
CA GLY A 39 -2.99 -8.88 2.96
C GLY A 39 -1.87 -9.88 2.66
N ALA A 40 -0.61 -9.42 2.69
CA ALA A 40 0.55 -10.29 2.54
C ALA A 40 0.69 -11.28 3.70
N LEU A 41 0.48 -10.82 4.94
CA LEU A 41 0.56 -11.66 6.13
C LEU A 41 -0.52 -12.73 6.15
N VAL A 42 -1.75 -12.40 5.74
CA VAL A 42 -2.82 -13.39 5.57
C VAL A 42 -2.39 -14.45 4.54
N ALA A 43 -1.81 -14.03 3.41
CA ALA A 43 -1.32 -14.98 2.41
C ALA A 43 -0.21 -15.90 2.96
N ILE A 44 0.78 -15.34 3.66
CA ILE A 44 1.91 -16.12 4.22
C ILE A 44 1.44 -17.04 5.35
N ILE A 45 0.72 -16.50 6.34
CA ILE A 45 0.45 -17.20 7.60
C ILE A 45 -0.72 -18.19 7.43
N VAL A 46 -1.78 -17.77 6.75
CA VAL A 46 -3.04 -18.54 6.64
C VAL A 46 -3.06 -19.43 5.41
N LEU A 47 -2.62 -18.92 4.25
CA LEU A 47 -2.71 -19.65 2.98
C LEU A 47 -1.44 -20.42 2.61
N ASP A 48 -0.37 -20.26 3.41
CA ASP A 48 0.97 -20.82 3.12
C ASP A 48 1.46 -20.45 1.71
N ALA A 49 1.15 -19.22 1.32
CA ALA A 49 1.30 -18.76 -0.06
C ALA A 49 2.76 -18.53 -0.46
N GLY A 50 3.08 -18.85 -1.71
CA GLY A 50 4.38 -18.53 -2.31
C GLY A 50 4.53 -17.04 -2.64
N ALA A 51 5.75 -16.62 -3.03
CA ALA A 51 6.09 -15.21 -3.24
C ALA A 51 5.13 -14.44 -4.18
N ALA A 52 4.72 -15.05 -5.30
CA ALA A 52 3.81 -14.42 -6.25
C ALA A 52 2.39 -14.23 -5.67
N GLN A 53 1.88 -15.23 -4.95
CA GLN A 53 0.57 -15.17 -4.30
C GLN A 53 0.57 -14.17 -3.15
N THR A 54 1.66 -14.08 -2.39
CA THR A 54 1.86 -13.05 -1.36
C THR A 54 1.85 -11.64 -1.95
N ALA A 55 2.49 -11.43 -3.12
CA ALA A 55 2.44 -10.15 -3.82
C ALA A 55 1.00 -9.78 -4.26
N VAL A 56 0.24 -10.76 -4.76
CA VAL A 56 -1.19 -10.56 -5.09
C VAL A 56 -2.00 -10.23 -3.83
N GLY A 57 -1.79 -10.97 -2.73
CA GLY A 57 -2.42 -10.71 -1.44
C GLY A 57 -2.12 -9.29 -0.93
N ALA A 58 -0.89 -8.81 -1.11
CA ALA A 58 -0.49 -7.45 -0.76
C ALA A 58 -1.24 -6.40 -1.59
N VAL A 59 -1.30 -6.58 -2.91
CA VAL A 59 -2.05 -5.66 -3.79
C VAL A 59 -3.54 -5.65 -3.42
N CYS A 60 -4.15 -6.82 -3.24
CA CYS A 60 -5.55 -6.94 -2.84
C CYS A 60 -5.81 -6.30 -1.47
N GLY A 61 -4.96 -6.53 -0.48
CA GLY A 61 -5.09 -5.94 0.85
C GLY A 61 -4.97 -4.42 0.83
N GLY A 62 -4.02 -3.88 0.06
CA GLY A 62 -3.85 -2.44 -0.13
C GLY A 62 -5.05 -1.80 -0.82
N VAL A 63 -5.53 -2.39 -1.92
CA VAL A 63 -6.70 -1.90 -2.67
C VAL A 63 -7.98 -1.99 -1.83
N ALA A 64 -8.21 -3.12 -1.14
CA ALA A 64 -9.37 -3.28 -0.26
C ALA A 64 -9.37 -2.24 0.85
N THR A 65 -8.20 -1.97 1.44
CA THR A 65 -8.04 -0.90 2.45
C THR A 65 -8.32 0.48 1.87
N ALA A 66 -7.81 0.76 0.66
CA ALA A 66 -8.07 2.03 0.00
C ALA A 66 -9.57 2.26 -0.27
N VAL A 67 -10.25 1.24 -0.77
CA VAL A 67 -11.71 1.27 -1.00
C VAL A 67 -12.46 1.45 0.33
N ALA A 68 -12.10 0.69 1.37
CA ALA A 68 -12.75 0.77 2.67
C ALA A 68 -12.60 2.17 3.30
N VAL A 69 -11.38 2.71 3.33
CA VAL A 69 -11.13 4.06 3.84
C VAL A 69 -11.90 5.10 3.03
N TYR A 70 -11.91 4.98 1.70
CA TYR A 70 -12.62 5.91 0.84
C TYR A 70 -14.13 5.92 1.11
N LEU A 71 -14.76 4.74 1.19
CA LEU A 71 -16.18 4.60 1.48
C LEU A 71 -16.54 5.14 2.87
N LEU A 72 -15.70 4.89 3.87
CA LEU A 72 -15.89 5.39 5.24
C LEU A 72 -15.68 6.91 5.35
N ALA A 73 -14.77 7.46 4.56
CA ALA A 73 -14.53 8.90 4.52
C ALA A 73 -15.60 9.67 3.72
N TRP A 74 -16.30 9.01 2.79
CA TRP A 74 -17.29 9.63 1.93
C TRP A 74 -18.55 10.02 2.70
N LYS A 75 -18.79 11.33 2.87
CA LYS A 75 -20.10 11.85 3.32
C LYS A 75 -20.35 13.23 2.70
N ARG A 76 -21.07 13.25 1.57
CA ARG A 76 -21.37 14.46 0.76
C ARG A 76 -20.13 15.19 0.21
N GLY A 77 -19.04 14.47 -0.01
CA GLY A 77 -17.75 14.98 -0.46
C GLY A 77 -16.59 14.36 0.33
N VAL A 78 -15.38 14.41 -0.22
CA VAL A 78 -14.16 13.98 0.46
C VAL A 78 -13.47 15.22 1.04
N HIS A 79 -13.44 15.35 2.36
CA HIS A 79 -12.65 16.38 3.04
C HIS A 79 -11.33 15.75 3.50
N GLY A 80 -10.21 16.34 3.10
CA GLY A 80 -8.87 15.79 3.35
C GLY A 80 -8.62 15.44 4.83
N TYR A 81 -9.11 16.27 5.75
CA TYR A 81 -8.99 16.02 7.19
C TYR A 81 -9.69 14.73 7.65
N ARG A 82 -10.91 14.46 7.15
CA ARG A 82 -11.65 13.24 7.52
C ARG A 82 -10.99 12.00 6.93
N LEU A 83 -10.47 12.10 5.70
CA LEU A 83 -9.75 11.00 5.06
C LEU A 83 -8.53 10.58 5.90
N VAL A 84 -7.79 11.56 6.44
CA VAL A 84 -6.66 11.31 7.34
C VAL A 84 -7.11 10.63 8.63
N LEU A 85 -8.14 11.15 9.31
CA LEU A 85 -8.64 10.54 10.56
C LEU A 85 -9.14 9.10 10.37
N VAL A 86 -9.91 8.83 9.32
CA VAL A 86 -10.38 7.48 8.99
C VAL A 86 -9.20 6.57 8.66
N GLY A 87 -8.21 7.07 7.91
CA GLY A 87 -6.99 6.35 7.59
C GLY A 87 -6.17 5.97 8.82
N ILE A 88 -6.01 6.87 9.79
CA ILE A 88 -5.35 6.57 11.07
C ILE A 88 -6.11 5.47 11.82
N GLY A 89 -7.44 5.58 11.92
CA GLY A 89 -8.26 4.55 12.56
C GLY A 89 -8.16 3.19 11.88
N ALA A 90 -8.25 3.16 10.55
CA ALA A 90 -8.07 1.94 9.76
C ALA A 90 -6.67 1.35 9.93
N SER A 91 -5.63 2.19 9.96
CA SER A 91 -4.24 1.79 10.21
C SER A 91 -4.07 1.11 11.55
N SER A 92 -4.71 1.63 12.61
CA SER A 92 -4.69 1.02 13.94
C SER A 92 -5.40 -0.34 13.97
N VAL A 93 -6.54 -0.47 13.30
CA VAL A 93 -7.27 -1.74 13.19
C VAL A 93 -6.46 -2.79 12.43
N LEU A 94 -5.89 -2.41 11.29
CA LEU A 94 -5.02 -3.28 10.48
C LEU A 94 -3.73 -3.65 11.23
N GLY A 95 -3.16 -2.72 11.98
CA GLY A 95 -2.02 -2.97 12.86
C GLY A 95 -2.36 -4.00 13.95
N ALA A 96 -3.51 -3.85 14.61
CA ALA A 96 -3.99 -4.82 15.61
C ALA A 96 -4.23 -6.21 14.99
N ALA A 97 -4.83 -6.28 13.80
CA ALA A 97 -5.03 -7.53 13.07
C ALA A 97 -3.69 -8.20 12.70
N THR A 98 -2.72 -7.41 12.24
CA THR A 98 -1.37 -7.87 11.91
C THR A 98 -0.66 -8.44 13.15
N SER A 99 -0.72 -7.74 14.29
CA SER A 99 -0.18 -8.22 15.56
C SER A 99 -0.85 -9.52 16.04
N PHE A 100 -2.17 -9.63 15.87
CA PHE A 100 -2.89 -10.86 16.18
C PHE A 100 -2.43 -12.04 15.30
N LEU A 101 -2.18 -11.80 14.01
CA LEU A 101 -1.65 -12.82 13.11
C LEU A 101 -0.24 -13.27 13.52
N TYR A 102 0.63 -12.34 13.92
CA TYR A 102 1.96 -12.69 14.43
C TYR A 102 1.90 -13.58 15.67
N LEU A 103 0.97 -13.31 16.59
CA LEU A 103 0.78 -14.14 17.79
C LEU A 103 0.30 -15.57 17.48
N ARG A 104 -0.38 -15.75 16.35
CA ARG A 104 -0.90 -17.05 15.89
C ARG A 104 0.07 -17.80 14.97
N ALA A 105 1.07 -17.13 14.43
CA ALA A 105 1.98 -17.70 13.45
C ALA A 105 3.10 -18.51 14.09
N ASP A 106 3.52 -19.59 13.43
CA ASP A 106 4.78 -20.25 13.74
C ASP A 106 5.96 -19.30 13.57
N ILE A 107 7.02 -19.51 14.35
CA ILE A 107 8.22 -18.65 14.37
C ILE A 107 8.81 -18.46 12.96
N GLY A 108 8.79 -19.51 12.12
CA GLY A 108 9.26 -19.43 10.74
C GLY A 108 8.41 -18.50 9.87
N LYS A 109 7.07 -18.62 9.93
CA LYS A 109 6.15 -17.76 9.18
C LYS A 109 6.16 -16.32 9.70
N ALA A 110 6.28 -16.15 11.01
CA ALA A 110 6.44 -14.84 11.64
C ALA A 110 7.73 -14.16 11.17
N ALA A 111 8.86 -14.88 11.11
CA ALA A 111 10.11 -14.32 10.59
C ALA A 111 10.00 -13.94 9.10
N GLN A 112 9.34 -14.77 8.29
CA GLN A 112 9.09 -14.47 6.88
C GLN A 112 8.19 -13.24 6.69
N ALA A 113 7.10 -13.15 7.45
CA ALA A 113 6.20 -12.00 7.46
C ALA A 113 6.91 -10.70 7.91
N ALA A 114 7.78 -10.79 8.92
CA ALA A 114 8.58 -9.66 9.38
C ALA A 114 9.54 -9.18 8.28
N ALA A 115 10.23 -10.10 7.61
CA ALA A 115 11.10 -9.78 6.48
C ALA A 115 10.33 -9.11 5.32
N TRP A 116 9.10 -9.54 5.06
CA TRP A 116 8.24 -8.92 4.05
C TRP A 116 7.83 -7.49 4.43
N THR A 117 7.54 -7.26 5.71
CA THR A 117 7.13 -5.94 6.23
C THR A 117 8.26 -4.92 6.18
N ILE A 118 9.51 -5.35 6.46
CA ILE A 118 10.70 -4.49 6.36
C ILE A 118 10.99 -4.11 4.90
N GLY A 119 10.74 -5.04 3.98
CA GLY A 119 11.00 -4.88 2.56
C GLY A 119 12.47 -5.09 2.20
N SER A 120 12.72 -5.65 1.00
CA SER A 120 14.07 -5.84 0.48
C SER A 120 14.09 -5.91 -1.05
N LEU A 121 15.12 -5.28 -1.62
CA LEU A 121 15.46 -5.37 -3.04
C LEU A 121 16.55 -6.43 -3.32
N ASN A 122 16.93 -7.22 -2.31
CA ASN A 122 17.87 -8.32 -2.49
C ASN A 122 17.25 -9.42 -3.37
N ALA A 123 18.11 -10.10 -4.13
CA ALA A 123 17.75 -11.22 -5.01
C ALA A 123 16.59 -10.90 -5.98
N ARG A 124 16.59 -9.70 -6.58
CA ARG A 124 15.60 -9.30 -7.59
C ARG A 124 16.11 -9.55 -8.99
N ASP A 125 15.30 -10.25 -9.78
CA ASP A 125 15.61 -10.64 -11.14
C ASP A 125 14.94 -9.71 -12.17
N TRP A 126 15.30 -9.91 -13.44
CA TRP A 126 14.70 -9.18 -14.56
C TRP A 126 13.19 -9.39 -14.70
N ASN A 127 12.66 -10.49 -14.17
CA ASN A 127 11.21 -10.70 -14.12
C ASN A 127 10.53 -9.67 -13.20
N ASP A 128 11.11 -9.37 -12.04
CA ASP A 128 10.58 -8.36 -11.12
C ASP A 128 10.61 -6.95 -11.74
N VAL A 129 11.64 -6.67 -12.55
CA VAL A 129 11.72 -5.42 -13.33
C VAL A 129 10.55 -5.32 -14.30
N ARG A 130 10.26 -6.40 -15.04
CA ARG A 130 9.15 -6.43 -16.01
C ARG A 130 7.81 -6.22 -15.33
N VAL A 131 7.55 -6.89 -14.21
CA VAL A 131 6.30 -6.73 -13.44
C VAL A 131 6.15 -5.29 -12.94
N ALA A 132 7.20 -4.72 -12.34
CA ALA A 132 7.18 -3.34 -11.86
C ALA A 132 7.01 -2.32 -13.02
N ALA A 133 7.69 -2.55 -14.14
CA ALA A 133 7.61 -1.68 -15.31
C ALA A 133 6.21 -1.73 -15.96
N LEU A 134 5.58 -2.90 -16.07
CA LEU A 134 4.22 -3.04 -16.59
C LEU A 134 3.20 -2.35 -15.68
N GLY A 135 3.33 -2.51 -14.35
CA GLY A 135 2.48 -1.81 -13.40
C GLY A 135 2.60 -0.29 -13.51
N LEU A 136 3.83 0.23 -13.61
CA LEU A 136 4.06 1.65 -13.83
C LEU A 136 3.58 2.14 -15.20
N ALA A 137 3.78 1.37 -16.26
CA ALA A 137 3.31 1.72 -17.59
C ALA A 137 1.78 1.83 -17.65
N ALA A 138 1.06 1.04 -16.84
CA ALA A 138 -0.39 1.15 -16.72
C ALA A 138 -0.83 2.35 -15.87
N LEU A 139 -0.16 2.61 -14.73
CA LEU A 139 -0.60 3.61 -13.76
C LEU A 139 -0.04 5.02 -14.01
N ALA A 140 1.20 5.16 -14.47
CA ALA A 140 1.86 6.44 -14.67
C ALA A 140 1.13 7.34 -15.69
N PRO A 141 0.66 6.85 -16.86
CA PRO A 141 -0.08 7.69 -17.80
C PRO A 141 -1.37 8.24 -17.20
N VAL A 142 -2.06 7.44 -16.40
CA VAL A 142 -3.29 7.86 -15.69
C VAL A 142 -2.95 9.00 -14.72
N VAL A 143 -1.93 8.81 -13.88
CA VAL A 143 -1.50 9.85 -12.92
C VAL A 143 -1.09 11.14 -13.63
N LEU A 144 -0.30 11.04 -14.70
CA LEU A 144 0.16 12.20 -15.47
C LEU A 144 -1.00 12.94 -16.16
N ALA A 145 -2.00 12.22 -16.68
CA ALA A 145 -3.19 12.81 -17.29
C ALA A 145 -4.00 13.66 -16.29
N TYR A 146 -4.06 13.23 -15.02
CA TYR A 146 -4.73 13.97 -13.94
C TYR A 146 -3.82 14.97 -13.22
N GLY A 147 -2.52 14.99 -13.50
CA GLY A 147 -1.54 15.87 -12.85
C GLY A 147 -1.92 17.35 -12.93
N ARG A 148 -2.35 17.84 -14.10
CA ARG A 148 -2.79 19.25 -14.27
C ARG A 148 -4.02 19.58 -13.42
N ARG A 149 -4.93 18.61 -13.21
CA ARG A 149 -6.12 18.81 -12.36
C ARG A 149 -5.76 18.80 -10.89
N LEU A 150 -4.79 17.99 -10.48
CA LEU A 150 -4.26 17.95 -9.11
C LEU A 150 -3.54 19.25 -8.73
N THR A 151 -2.80 19.88 -9.65
CA THR A 151 -2.16 21.18 -9.41
C THR A 151 -3.17 22.34 -9.31
N LEU A 152 -4.33 22.22 -9.95
CA LEU A 152 -5.38 23.24 -9.92
C LEU A 152 -6.34 23.11 -8.72
N LEU A 153 -6.25 22.01 -7.96
CA LEU A 153 -6.98 21.81 -6.71
C LEU A 153 -6.27 22.54 -5.57
#